data_AF-A0A7L4RDL3-F1
#
_entry.id   AF-A0A7L4RDL3-F1
#
_cell.length_a   1.000
_cell.length_b   1.000
_cell.length_c   1.000
_cell.angle_alpha   90.00
_cell.angle_beta   90.00
_cell.angle_gamma   90.00
#
_symmetry.space_group_name_H-M   'P 1'
#
loop_
_entity.id
_entity.type
_entity.pdbx_description
1 polymer ?
#
loop_
_entity_poly.entity_id
_entity_poly.type
_entity_poly.pdbx_seq_one_letter_code
_entity_poly.pdbx_strand_id
1 'polypeptide(L)'
;MKKSICVVCKKEKKGRRVEEDLYLEAIRKIKTRLGIAKNNTLVVCDDCIPKAKEKRRRFERTLATWAILATLLFVMLVVISQTLQSIFFSLVAAVVFILFSLLSYFPRVEEHGRKKG
;
A
#
# COMPACT_ATOMS: atom_id res chain seq x y z
N MET A 1 21.64 13.68 -8.35
CA MET A 1 20.29 14.09 -8.81
C MET A 1 19.27 13.03 -8.43
N LYS A 2 18.16 13.39 -7.79
CA LYS A 2 17.07 12.43 -7.51
C LYS A 2 16.34 12.12 -8.82
N LYS A 3 16.29 10.85 -9.22
CA LYS A 3 15.59 10.39 -10.42
C LYS A 3 14.08 10.34 -10.15
N SER A 4 13.27 10.91 -11.06
CA SER A 4 11.81 10.83 -11.00
C SER A 4 11.33 9.62 -11.79
N ILE A 5 10.78 8.62 -11.10
CA ILE A 5 10.33 7.36 -11.71
C ILE A 5 8.81 7.29 -11.64
N CYS A 6 8.19 6.96 -12.77
CA CYS A 6 6.77 6.72 -12.82
C CYS A 6 6.41 5.41 -12.11
N VAL A 7 5.51 5.45 -11.12
CA VAL A 7 5.10 4.26 -10.34
C VAL A 7 4.39 3.22 -11.22
N VAL A 8 3.71 3.66 -12.30
CA VAL A 8 2.94 2.77 -13.18
C VAL A 8 3.82 2.10 -14.23
N CYS A 9 4.61 2.89 -14.97
CA CYS A 9 5.39 2.39 -16.10
C CYS A 9 6.87 2.12 -15.78
N LYS A 10 7.33 2.44 -14.56
CA LYS A 10 8.71 2.28 -14.08
C LYS A 10 9.78 3.00 -14.92
N LYS A 11 9.38 3.89 -15.82
CA LYS A 11 10.28 4.72 -16.63
C LYS A 11 10.61 6.03 -15.93
N GLU A 12 11.80 6.56 -16.20
CA GLU A 12 12.19 7.91 -15.79
C GLU A 12 11.37 8.92 -16.60
N LYS A 13 10.42 9.58 -15.96
CA LYS A 13 9.55 10.60 -16.56
C LYS A 13 9.29 11.71 -15.55
N LYS A 14 8.97 12.90 -16.04
CA LYS A 14 8.36 13.97 -15.23
C LYS A 14 6.85 13.70 -15.14
N GLY A 15 6.24 14.11 -14.04
CA GLY A 15 4.82 13.87 -13.78
C GLY A 15 4.39 14.41 -12.43
N ARG A 16 3.12 14.16 -12.07
CA ARG A 16 2.57 14.57 -10.77
C ARG A 16 3.21 13.76 -9.66
N ARG A 17 3.47 14.41 -8.53
CA ARG A 17 3.99 13.73 -7.36
C ARG A 17 2.92 12.82 -6.77
N VAL A 18 3.43 11.75 -6.19
CA VAL A 18 2.65 10.81 -5.42
C VAL A 18 2.62 11.33 -3.98
N GLU A 19 1.45 11.28 -3.37
CA GLU A 19 1.26 11.69 -1.98
C GLU A 19 2.12 10.81 -1.07
N GLU A 20 2.90 11.45 -0.19
CA GLU A 20 3.72 10.74 0.79
C GLU A 20 2.88 10.41 2.02
N ASP A 21 2.29 9.22 1.98
CA ASP A 21 1.55 8.64 3.10
C ASP A 21 2.44 7.82 4.03
N LEU A 22 2.01 7.65 5.29
CA LEU A 22 2.65 6.77 6.29
C LEU A 22 2.92 5.36 5.73
N TYR A 23 2.01 4.84 4.91
CA TYR A 23 2.16 3.54 4.23
C TYR A 23 3.33 3.53 3.24
N LEU A 24 3.47 4.59 2.43
CA LEU A 24 4.55 4.70 1.46
C LEU A 24 5.90 4.82 2.18
N GLU A 25 5.94 5.55 3.29
CA GLU A 25 7.11 5.70 4.14
C GLU A 25 7.52 4.38 4.79
N ALA A 26 6.56 3.62 5.34
CA ALA A 26 6.78 2.29 5.90
C ALA A 26 7.31 1.31 4.84
N ILE A 27 6.69 1.28 3.65
CA ILE A 27 7.13 0.43 2.53
C ILE A 27 8.55 0.81 2.09
N ARG A 28 8.87 2.11 2.02
CA ARG A 28 10.24 2.56 1.73
C ARG A 28 11.21 2.11 2.81
N LYS A 29 10.90 2.29 4.09
CA LYS A 29 11.76 1.84 5.20
C LYS A 29 12.04 0.34 5.12
N ILE A 30 11.01 -0.48 4.88
CA ILE A 30 11.16 -1.93 4.72
C ILE A 30 12.03 -2.24 3.50
N LYS A 31 11.74 -1.65 2.33
CA LYS A 31 12.50 -1.93 1.09
C LYS A 31 13.94 -1.44 1.13
N THR A 32 14.21 -0.31 1.78
CA THR A 32 15.57 0.21 1.98
C THR A 32 16.33 -0.69 2.94
N ARG A 33 15.68 -1.17 4.02
CA ARG A 33 16.26 -2.15 4.96
C ARG A 33 16.58 -3.48 4.30
N LEU A 34 15.76 -3.91 3.33
CA LEU A 34 16.01 -5.09 2.49
C LEU A 34 17.02 -4.84 1.35
N GLY A 35 17.56 -3.62 1.20
CA GLY A 35 18.53 -3.27 0.16
C GLY A 35 17.97 -3.19 -1.27
N ILE A 36 16.64 -3.27 -1.44
CA ILE A 36 15.97 -3.36 -2.75
C ILE A 36 15.65 -1.97 -3.33
N ALA A 37 15.38 -0.95 -2.49
CA ALA A 37 14.92 0.35 -2.96
C ALA A 37 16.05 1.40 -3.07
N LYS A 38 16.08 2.09 -4.23
CA LYS A 38 16.87 3.31 -4.46
C LYS A 38 16.03 4.54 -4.08
N ASN A 39 16.67 5.58 -3.53
CA ASN A 39 16.07 6.82 -3.00
C ASN A 39 15.52 7.74 -4.12
N ASN A 40 14.57 7.22 -4.90
CA ASN A 40 14.00 7.84 -6.09
C ASN A 40 12.70 8.58 -5.75
N THR A 41 12.42 9.65 -6.50
CA THR A 41 11.16 10.39 -6.36
C THR A 41 10.09 9.68 -7.19
N LEU A 42 9.01 9.25 -6.53
CA LEU A 42 7.91 8.57 -7.19
C LEU A 42 6.95 9.61 -7.79
N VAL A 43 6.65 9.46 -9.08
CA VAL A 43 5.71 10.32 -9.81
C VAL A 43 4.71 9.47 -10.60
N VAL A 44 3.67 10.08 -11.13
CA VAL A 44 2.79 9.49 -12.14
C VAL A 44 2.81 10.41 -13.36
N CYS A 45 3.26 9.90 -14.50
CA CYS A 45 3.22 10.64 -15.76
C CYS A 45 1.77 10.78 -16.24
N ASP A 46 1.47 11.83 -17.01
CA ASP A 46 0.10 12.14 -17.42
C ASP A 46 -0.57 10.99 -18.20
N ASP A 47 0.18 10.30 -19.07
CA ASP A 47 -0.28 9.10 -19.80
C ASP A 47 -0.78 7.96 -18.88
N CYS A 48 -0.28 7.91 -17.65
CA CYS A 48 -0.55 6.83 -16.70
C CYS A 48 -1.53 7.21 -15.58
N ILE A 49 -2.01 8.45 -15.55
CA ILE A 49 -3.03 8.90 -14.59
C ILE A 49 -4.30 8.03 -14.62
N PRO A 50 -4.90 7.70 -15.79
CA PRO A 50 -6.11 6.87 -15.80
C PRO A 50 -5.84 5.48 -15.20
N LYS A 51 -4.72 4.86 -15.55
CA LYS A 51 -4.28 3.56 -14.98
C LYS A 51 -4.00 3.65 -13.48
N ALA A 52 -3.42 4.75 -13.01
CA ALA A 52 -3.17 4.99 -11.59
C ALA A 52 -4.48 5.08 -10.80
N LYS A 53 -5.48 5.82 -11.32
CA LYS A 53 -6.82 5.91 -10.71
C LYS A 53 -7.52 4.55 -10.66
N GLU A 54 -7.45 3.78 -11.74
CA GLU A 54 -8.03 2.43 -11.78
C GLU A 54 -7.38 1.48 -10.77
N LYS A 55 -6.04 1.46 -10.70
CA LYS A 55 -5.30 0.66 -9.71
C LYS A 55 -5.66 1.06 -8.28
N ARG A 56 -5.81 2.36 -7.99
CA ARG A 56 -6.23 2.84 -6.67
C ARG A 56 -7.64 2.35 -6.32
N ARG A 57 -8.60 2.45 -7.25
CA ARG A 57 -9.95 1.93 -7.05
C ARG A 57 -9.96 0.42 -6.79
N ARG A 58 -9.15 -0.34 -7.53
CA ARG A 58 -9.03 -1.79 -7.33
C ARG A 58 -8.47 -2.09 -5.94
N PHE A 59 -7.42 -1.38 -5.52
CA PHE A 59 -6.86 -1.50 -4.18
C PHE A 59 -7.91 -1.20 -3.09
N GLU A 60 -8.67 -0.12 -3.22
CA GLU A 60 -9.70 0.24 -2.23
C GLU A 60 -10.81 -0.81 -2.14
N ARG A 61 -11.25 -1.38 -3.27
CA ARG A 61 -12.20 -2.50 -3.29
C ARG A 61 -11.62 -3.75 -2.63
N THR A 62 -10.41 -4.14 -3.02
CA THR A 62 -9.72 -5.29 -2.45
C THR A 62 -9.55 -5.13 -0.93
N LEU A 63 -9.14 -3.94 -0.47
CA LEU A 63 -8.98 -3.65 0.95
C LEU A 63 -10.31 -3.73 1.71
N ALA A 64 -11.40 -3.21 1.14
CA ALA A 64 -12.73 -3.35 1.73
C ALA A 64 -13.16 -4.82 1.83
N THR A 65 -12.95 -5.62 0.77
CA THR A 65 -13.26 -7.06 0.79
C THR A 65 -12.45 -7.80 1.85
N TRP A 66 -11.13 -7.52 1.96
CA TRP A 66 -10.29 -8.12 3.00
C TRP A 66 -10.70 -7.68 4.40
N ALA A 67 -11.09 -6.42 4.60
CA ALA A 67 -11.58 -5.94 5.88
C ALA A 67 -12.85 -6.69 6.32
N ILE A 68 -13.81 -6.86 5.41
CA ILE A 68 -15.04 -7.61 5.69
C ILE A 68 -14.72 -9.07 6.04
N LEU A 69 -13.87 -9.73 5.24
CA LEU A 69 -13.44 -11.11 5.51
C LEU A 69 -12.72 -11.24 6.84
N ALA A 70 -11.82 -10.31 7.18
CA ALA A 70 -11.12 -10.29 8.45
C ALA A 70 -12.07 -10.14 9.63
N THR A 71 -13.07 -9.24 9.53
CA THR A 71 -14.10 -9.07 10.56
C THR A 71 -14.92 -10.34 10.75
N LEU A 72 -15.39 -10.96 9.67
CA LEU A 72 -16.16 -12.21 9.75
C LEU A 72 -15.35 -13.34 10.39
N LEU A 73 -14.10 -13.50 9.96
CA LEU A 73 -13.21 -14.55 10.44
C LEU A 73 -12.83 -14.34 11.92
N PHE A 74 -12.64 -13.09 12.34
CA PHE A 74 -12.41 -12.74 13.74
C PHE A 74 -13.61 -13.10 14.62
N VAL A 75 -14.83 -12.69 14.23
CA VAL A 75 -16.05 -13.01 14.98
C VAL A 75 -16.24 -14.53 15.06
N MET A 76 -16.03 -15.24 13.95
CA MET A 76 -16.14 -16.70 13.90
C MET A 76 -15.14 -17.38 14.84
N LEU A 77 -13.87 -16.96 14.84
CA LEU A 77 -12.83 -17.54 15.71
C LEU A 77 -13.10 -17.29 17.19
N VAL A 78 -13.51 -16.09 17.56
CA VAL A 78 -13.80 -15.72 18.95
C VAL A 78 -14.97 -16.53 19.52
N VAL A 79 -15.99 -16.81 18.71
CA VAL A 79 -17.13 -17.63 19.12
C VAL A 79 -16.76 -19.11 19.26
N ILE A 80 -15.87 -19.62 18.42
CA ILE A 80 -15.54 -21.06 18.36
C ILE A 80 -14.43 -21.47 19.33
N SER A 81 -13.44 -20.61 19.62
CA SER A 81 -12.27 -21.02 20.40
C SER A 81 -11.81 -19.94 21.39
N GLN A 82 -11.70 -20.31 22.66
CA GLN A 82 -11.09 -19.49 23.71
C GLN A 82 -9.66 -19.96 24.09
N THR A 83 -9.03 -20.79 23.26
CA THR A 83 -7.69 -21.31 23.56
C THR A 83 -6.59 -20.33 23.16
N LEU A 84 -5.53 -20.26 23.98
CA LEU A 84 -4.38 -19.36 23.77
C LEU A 84 -3.66 -19.60 22.43
N GLN A 85 -3.66 -20.84 21.94
CA GLN A 85 -3.10 -21.18 20.62
C GLN A 85 -3.87 -20.52 19.48
N SER A 86 -5.21 -20.49 19.53
CA SER A 86 -6.03 -19.83 18.50
C SER A 86 -5.77 -18.33 18.45
N ILE A 87 -5.56 -17.69 19.61
CA ILE A 87 -5.21 -16.27 19.70
C ILE A 87 -3.86 -16.03 19.00
N PHE A 88 -2.84 -16.84 19.27
CA PHE A 88 -1.53 -16.70 18.63
C PHE A 88 -1.61 -16.86 17.10
N PHE A 89 -2.28 -17.90 16.60
CA PHE A 89 -2.43 -18.10 15.15
C PHE A 89 -3.25 -16.99 14.50
N SER A 90 -4.28 -16.46 15.17
CA SER A 90 -5.06 -15.32 14.67
C SER A 90 -4.20 -14.06 14.53
N LEU A 91 -3.29 -13.82 15.48
CA LEU A 91 -2.37 -12.69 15.46
C LEU A 91 -1.38 -12.81 14.29
N VAL A 92 -0.77 -13.99 14.10
CA VAL A 92 0.14 -14.24 12.97
C VAL A 92 -0.59 -14.07 11.64
N ALA A 93 -1.80 -14.61 11.51
CA ALA A 93 -2.62 -14.45 10.31
C ALA A 93 -2.94 -12.98 10.03
N ALA A 94 -3.32 -12.21 11.05
CA ALA A 94 -3.57 -10.77 10.91
C ALA A 94 -2.33 -10.00 10.44
N VAL A 95 -1.15 -10.32 10.97
CA VAL A 95 0.13 -9.71 10.53
C VAL A 95 0.43 -10.05 9.06
N VAL A 96 0.21 -11.30 8.64
CA VAL A 96 0.38 -11.72 7.24
C VAL A 96 -0.61 -11.01 6.33
N PHE A 97 -1.87 -10.83 6.75
CA PHE A 97 -2.86 -10.06 6.01
C PHE A 97 -2.46 -8.59 5.83
N ILE A 98 -1.93 -7.96 6.87
CA ILE A 98 -1.42 -6.59 6.80
C ILE A 98 -0.23 -6.50 5.83
N LEU A 99 0.68 -7.47 5.87
CA LEU A 99 1.80 -7.57 4.93
C LEU A 99 1.33 -7.71 3.48
N PHE A 100 0.33 -8.56 3.22
CA PHE A 100 -0.27 -8.68 1.89
C PHE A 100 -0.98 -7.40 1.43
N SER A 101 -1.64 -6.70 2.35
CA SER A 101 -2.26 -5.39 2.08
C SER A 101 -1.21 -4.34 1.67
N LEU A 102 -0.06 -4.33 2.35
CA LEU A 102 1.07 -3.46 2.00
C LEU A 102 1.65 -3.76 0.61
N LEU A 103 1.66 -5.01 0.17
CA LEU A 103 2.09 -5.38 -1.18
C LEU A 103 1.12 -4.87 -2.26
N SER A 104 -0.17 -4.77 -1.95
CA SER A 104 -1.18 -4.23 -2.85
C SER A 104 -1.31 -2.71 -2.81
N TYR A 105 -0.56 -2.02 -1.93
CA TYR A 105 -0.67 -0.58 -1.76
C TYR A 105 -0.35 0.18 -3.05
N PHE A 106 -1.34 0.93 -3.54
CA PHE A 106 -1.15 1.86 -4.66
C PHE A 106 -1.32 3.29 -4.15
N PRO A 107 -0.30 4.14 -4.23
CA PRO A 107 -0.32 5.44 -3.56
C PRO A 107 -1.20 6.46 -4.32
N ARG A 108 -1.71 7.46 -3.58
CA ARG A 108 -2.53 8.52 -4.17
C ARG A 108 -1.68 9.49 -4.98
N VAL A 109 -2.27 10.06 -6.02
CA VAL A 109 -1.63 11.11 -6.83
C VAL A 109 -2.09 12.44 -6.27
N GLU A 110 -1.17 13.37 -6.00
CA GLU A 110 -1.53 14.71 -5.56
C GLU A 110 -2.38 15.39 -6.64
N GLU A 111 -3.67 15.65 -6.37
CA GLU A 111 -4.58 16.28 -7.34
C GLU A 111 -4.46 17.81 -7.39
N HIS A 112 -3.79 18.45 -6.43
CA HIS A 112 -3.51 19.87 -6.47
C HIS A 112 -2.17 20.21 -5.83
N GLY A 113 -1.43 21.12 -6.49
CA GLY A 113 -0.10 21.58 -6.10
C GLY A 113 -0.08 22.29 -4.75
N ARG A 114 -0.18 21.53 -3.66
CA ARG A 114 0.16 22.01 -2.33
C ARG A 114 1.67 22.08 -2.27
N LYS A 115 2.23 23.22 -2.70
CA LYS A 115 3.56 23.68 -2.30
C LYS A 115 3.61 23.50 -0.77
N LYS A 116 4.31 22.48 -0.29
CA LYS A 116 4.79 22.45 1.09
C LYS A 116 5.83 23.58 1.17
N GLY A 117 5.37 24.74 1.65
CA GLY A 117 6.23 25.79 2.19
C GLY A 117 6.88 25.32 3.47
#